data_AF-A0A521R5J8-F1
#
_entry.id   AF-A0A521R5J8-F1
#
_cell.length_a   1.000
_cell.length_b   1.000
_cell.length_c   1.000
_cell.angle_alpha   90.00
_cell.angle_beta   90.00
_cell.angle_gamma   90.00
#
_symmetry.space_group_name_H-M   'P 1'
#
loop_
_entity.id
_entity.type
_entity.pdbx_description
1 polymer ?
#
loop_
_entity_poly.entity_id
_entity_poly.type
_entity_poly.pdbx_seq_one_letter_code
_entity_poly.pdbx_strand_id
1 'polypeptide(L)'
;MKMIAAAVAVFVMTAPAWADMPIYDVKKHCDAVAAFGGTPSQSILNGCLNMEQSAYDRLKPVWNTLPTAMQNHCDQVATFGGGGSYSLLSGCVDQEISAAKANENFRFKR
;
A
#
# COMPACT_ATOMS: atom_id res chain seq x y z
N MET A 1 33.85 53.74 1.95
CA MET A 1 33.66 52.61 1.03
C MET A 1 33.05 51.47 1.83
N LYS A 2 31.74 51.21 1.71
CA LYS A 2 31.01 50.19 2.49
C LYS A 2 30.64 49.05 1.53
N MET A 3 31.20 47.86 1.74
CA MET A 3 30.81 46.65 1.01
C MET A 3 29.71 45.96 1.79
N ILE A 4 28.51 45.86 1.20
CA ILE A 4 27.39 45.10 1.75
C ILE A 4 27.46 43.71 1.08
N ALA A 5 27.85 42.70 1.85
CA ALA A 5 27.79 41.31 1.43
C ALA A 5 26.34 40.81 1.58
N ALA A 6 25.67 40.54 0.46
CA ALA A 6 24.34 39.94 0.46
C ALA A 6 24.48 38.41 0.58
N ALA A 7 24.03 37.85 1.69
CA ALA A 7 23.94 36.40 1.88
C ALA A 7 22.73 35.87 1.11
N VAL A 8 22.98 35.05 0.07
CA VAL A 8 21.93 34.36 -0.69
C VAL A 8 21.54 33.09 0.08
N ALA A 9 20.38 33.11 0.71
CA ALA A 9 19.80 31.92 1.35
C ALA A 9 19.19 31.01 0.28
N VAL A 10 19.81 29.85 0.04
CA VAL A 10 19.28 28.81 -0.85
C VAL A 10 18.23 28.00 -0.08
N PHE A 11 16.96 28.20 -0.41
CA PHE A 11 15.86 27.43 0.16
C PHE A 11 15.71 26.13 -0.63
N VAL A 12 16.16 25.00 -0.08
CA VAL A 12 15.96 23.68 -0.67
C VAL A 12 14.50 23.28 -0.45
N MET A 13 13.69 23.37 -1.51
CA MET A 13 12.33 22.84 -1.50
C MET A 13 12.40 21.31 -1.61
N THR A 14 12.18 20.60 -0.50
CA THR A 14 11.97 19.15 -0.53
C THR A 14 10.58 18.87 -1.06
N ALA A 15 10.46 18.42 -2.31
CA ALA A 15 9.20 17.92 -2.83
C ALA A 15 8.77 16.67 -2.03
N PRO A 16 7.48 16.51 -1.69
CA PRO A 16 7.00 15.29 -1.08
C PRO A 16 7.21 14.13 -2.06
N ALA A 17 7.94 13.09 -1.64
CA ALA A 17 8.00 11.84 -2.36
C ALA A 17 6.61 11.18 -2.24
N TRP A 18 5.77 11.35 -3.26
CA TRP A 18 4.53 10.59 -3.37
C TRP A 18 4.90 9.14 -3.69
N ALA A 19 4.51 8.21 -2.84
CA ALA A 19 4.66 6.80 -3.14
C ALA A 19 3.59 6.43 -4.16
N ASP A 20 4.01 6.22 -5.40
CA ASP A 20 3.13 5.68 -6.44
C ASP A 20 2.54 4.34 -5.99
N MET A 21 1.39 3.97 -6.57
CA MET A 21 0.78 2.67 -6.32
C MET A 21 1.80 1.56 -6.63
N PRO A 22 2.05 0.62 -5.70
CA PRO A 22 3.01 -0.45 -5.93
C PRO A 22 2.54 -1.33 -7.09
N ILE A 23 3.50 -1.85 -7.86
CA ILE A 23 3.26 -2.78 -8.97
C ILE A 23 3.61 -4.19 -8.49
N TYR A 24 2.60 -5.02 -8.34
CA TYR A 24 2.76 -6.43 -7.92
C TYR A 24 2.81 -7.40 -9.09
N ASP A 25 3.53 -8.51 -8.89
CA ASP A 25 3.46 -9.70 -9.74
C ASP A 25 2.25 -10.55 -9.31
N VAL A 26 1.06 -10.02 -9.64
CA VAL A 26 -0.24 -10.62 -9.34
C VAL A 26 -0.34 -12.04 -9.90
N LYS A 27 0.23 -12.26 -11.09
CA LYS A 27 0.18 -13.58 -11.72
C LYS A 27 0.95 -14.60 -10.89
N LYS A 28 2.17 -14.29 -10.44
CA LYS A 28 2.94 -15.18 -9.56
C LYS A 28 2.20 -15.49 -8.26
N HIS A 29 1.56 -14.49 -7.65
CA HIS A 29 0.73 -14.70 -6.46
C HIS A 29 -0.43 -15.67 -6.76
N CYS A 30 -1.20 -15.39 -7.81
CA CYS A 30 -2.38 -16.19 -8.14
C CYS A 30 -2.03 -17.59 -8.67
N ASP A 31 -0.90 -17.77 -9.34
CA ASP A 31 -0.39 -19.10 -9.73
C ASP A 31 -0.10 -19.94 -8.47
N ALA A 32 0.52 -19.34 -7.45
CA ALA A 32 0.78 -20.02 -6.18
C ALA A 32 -0.52 -20.40 -5.44
N VAL A 33 -1.52 -19.50 -5.43
CA VAL A 33 -2.84 -19.77 -4.86
C VAL A 33 -3.56 -20.88 -5.64
N ALA A 34 -3.51 -20.83 -6.98
CA ALA A 34 -4.16 -21.83 -7.82
C ALA A 34 -3.52 -23.22 -7.71
N ALA A 35 -2.23 -23.30 -7.43
CA ALA A 35 -1.50 -24.54 -7.20
C ALA A 35 -1.67 -25.08 -5.76
N PHE A 36 -2.38 -24.36 -4.88
CA PHE A 36 -2.65 -24.81 -3.53
C PHE A 36 -3.50 -26.09 -3.56
N GLY A 37 -2.90 -27.22 -3.21
CA GLY A 37 -3.50 -28.56 -3.35
C GLY A 37 -2.81 -29.48 -4.38
N GLY A 38 -1.70 -29.05 -4.97
CA GLY A 38 -0.81 -29.88 -5.79
C GLY A 38 -0.98 -29.67 -7.30
N THR A 39 -2.22 -29.70 -7.79
CA THR A 39 -2.51 -29.43 -9.22
C THR A 39 -3.11 -28.04 -9.40
N PRO A 40 -2.57 -27.18 -10.27
CA PRO A 40 -3.13 -25.86 -10.55
C PRO A 40 -4.59 -25.91 -11.01
N SER A 41 -5.47 -25.20 -10.30
CA SER A 41 -6.87 -25.03 -10.66
C SER A 41 -7.10 -23.75 -11.47
N GLN A 42 -7.60 -23.89 -12.70
CA GLN A 42 -7.92 -22.75 -13.56
C GLN A 42 -9.06 -21.89 -13.02
N SER A 43 -10.03 -22.50 -12.32
CA SER A 43 -11.13 -21.74 -11.70
C SER A 43 -10.64 -20.91 -10.52
N ILE A 44 -9.71 -21.45 -9.72
CA ILE A 44 -9.08 -20.71 -8.60
C ILE A 44 -8.18 -19.59 -9.16
N LEU A 45 -7.39 -19.86 -10.20
CA LEU A 45 -6.56 -18.85 -10.86
C LEU A 45 -7.41 -17.67 -11.35
N ASN A 46 -8.46 -17.95 -12.12
CA ASN A 46 -9.38 -16.92 -12.61
C ASN A 46 -10.06 -16.17 -11.46
N GLY A 47 -10.49 -16.87 -10.42
CA GLY A 47 -11.07 -16.25 -9.23
C GLY A 47 -10.09 -15.28 -8.54
N CYS A 48 -8.85 -15.72 -8.33
CA CYS A 48 -7.79 -14.90 -7.74
C CYS A 48 -7.52 -13.64 -8.57
N LEU A 49 -7.32 -13.78 -9.88
CA LEU A 49 -7.04 -12.64 -10.77
C LEU A 49 -8.18 -11.59 -10.72
N ASN A 50 -9.44 -12.04 -10.70
CA ASN A 50 -10.59 -11.13 -10.61
C ASN A 50 -10.66 -10.41 -9.25
N MET A 51 -10.34 -11.11 -8.15
CA MET A 51 -10.28 -10.49 -6.82
C MET A 51 -9.17 -9.43 -6.75
N GLU A 52 -8.00 -9.75 -7.28
CA GLU A 52 -6.84 -8.85 -7.32
C GLU A 52 -7.12 -7.59 -8.15
N GLN A 53 -7.73 -7.75 -9.33
CA GLN A 53 -8.16 -6.62 -10.16
C GLN A 53 -9.19 -5.75 -9.43
N SER A 54 -10.19 -6.36 -8.80
CA SER A 54 -11.22 -5.62 -8.05
C SER A 54 -10.64 -4.85 -6.85
N ALA A 55 -9.64 -5.42 -6.18
CA ALA A 55 -8.94 -4.75 -5.08
C ALA A 55 -8.08 -3.59 -5.58
N TYR A 56 -7.36 -3.77 -6.69
CA TYR A 56 -6.59 -2.71 -7.34
C TYR A 56 -7.50 -1.54 -7.74
N ASP A 57 -8.61 -1.82 -8.41
CA ASP A 57 -9.54 -0.78 -8.89
C ASP A 57 -10.17 0.01 -7.73
N ARG A 58 -10.40 -0.64 -6.59
CA ARG A 58 -10.87 0.03 -5.36
C ARG A 58 -9.81 0.93 -4.75
N LEU A 59 -8.56 0.46 -4.68
CA LEU A 59 -7.47 1.20 -4.03
C LEU A 59 -6.93 2.35 -4.88
N LYS A 60 -6.81 2.15 -6.20
CA LYS A 60 -6.18 3.11 -7.12
C LYS A 60 -6.69 4.56 -6.98
N PRO A 61 -8.01 4.85 -6.94
CA PRO A 61 -8.48 6.23 -6.84
C PRO A 61 -8.17 6.90 -5.49
N VAL A 62 -7.94 6.12 -4.44
CA VAL A 62 -7.74 6.64 -3.08
C VAL A 62 -6.31 6.50 -2.57
N TRP A 63 -5.45 5.72 -3.23
CA TRP A 63 -4.10 5.38 -2.77
C TRP A 63 -3.30 6.62 -2.33
N ASN A 64 -3.24 7.64 -3.20
CA ASN A 64 -2.49 8.87 -2.94
C ASN A 64 -3.09 9.76 -1.84
N THR A 65 -4.28 9.44 -1.34
CA THR A 65 -4.91 10.14 -0.20
C THR A 65 -4.56 9.49 1.15
N LEU A 66 -4.04 8.27 1.13
CA LEU A 66 -3.64 7.56 2.34
C LEU A 66 -2.36 8.16 2.94
N PRO A 67 -2.20 8.14 4.28
CA PRO A 67 -0.94 8.53 4.90
C PRO A 67 0.22 7.66 4.39
N THR A 68 1.38 8.27 4.08
CA THR A 68 2.55 7.55 3.57
C THR A 68 3.01 6.40 4.49
N ALA A 69 2.86 6.57 5.80
CA ALA A 69 3.17 5.49 6.75
C ALA A 69 2.25 4.26 6.57
N MET A 70 0.96 4.48 6.30
CA MET A 70 0.00 3.41 6.02
C MET A 70 0.27 2.76 4.67
N GLN A 71 0.58 3.56 3.64
CA GLN A 71 0.99 3.05 2.33
C GLN A 71 2.17 2.08 2.47
N ASN A 72 3.24 2.52 3.15
CA ASN A 72 4.45 1.72 3.35
C ASN A 72 4.19 0.46 4.20
N HIS A 73 3.43 0.59 5.29
CA HIS A 73 3.12 -0.55 6.16
C HIS A 73 2.31 -1.60 5.41
N CYS A 74 1.24 -1.18 4.73
CA CYS A 74 0.36 -2.11 4.04
C CYS A 74 1.00 -2.70 2.77
N ASP A 75 1.92 -1.99 2.10
CA ASP A 75 2.75 -2.56 1.03
C ASP A 75 3.65 -3.69 1.56
N GLN A 76 4.28 -3.53 2.73
CA GLN A 76 5.04 -4.60 3.39
C GLN A 76 4.18 -5.81 3.75
N VAL A 77 2.95 -5.57 4.24
CA VAL A 77 2.00 -6.65 4.54
C VAL A 77 1.59 -7.38 3.26
N ALA A 78 1.29 -6.64 2.20
CA ALA A 78 0.86 -7.18 0.91
C ALA A 78 1.94 -8.00 0.21
N THR A 79 3.22 -7.67 0.44
CA THR A 79 4.38 -8.33 -0.18
C THR A 79 4.96 -9.48 0.64
N PHE A 80 4.48 -9.71 1.87
CA PHE A 80 5.02 -10.71 2.80
C PHE A 80 5.07 -12.14 2.21
N GLY A 81 4.06 -12.53 1.44
CA GLY A 81 3.99 -13.85 0.79
C GLY A 81 4.78 -13.97 -0.52
N GLY A 82 5.46 -12.91 -0.95
CA GLY A 82 6.10 -12.80 -2.25
C GLY A 82 5.12 -12.47 -3.38
N GLY A 83 5.60 -11.76 -4.41
CA GLY A 83 4.79 -11.34 -5.57
C GLY A 83 3.87 -10.15 -5.33
N GLY A 84 3.34 -10.00 -4.11
CA GLY A 84 2.41 -8.93 -3.74
C GLY A 84 0.95 -9.29 -4.05
N SER A 85 0.02 -8.77 -3.24
CA SER A 85 -1.42 -8.93 -3.45
C SER A 85 -2.14 -7.62 -3.12
N TYR A 86 -2.90 -7.10 -4.09
CA TYR A 86 -3.79 -5.96 -3.88
C TYR A 86 -4.94 -6.31 -2.94
N SER A 87 -5.38 -7.57 -2.90
CA SER A 87 -6.38 -8.02 -1.94
C SER A 87 -5.88 -7.90 -0.51
N LEU A 88 -4.63 -8.33 -0.25
CA LEU A 88 -3.97 -8.14 1.05
C LEU A 88 -3.70 -6.67 1.35
N LEU A 89 -3.23 -5.90 0.36
CA LEU A 89 -3.01 -4.46 0.50
C LEU A 89 -4.30 -3.77 0.94
N SER A 90 -5.41 -4.04 0.26
CA SER A 90 -6.68 -3.40 0.59
C SER A 90 -7.21 -3.85 1.93
N GLY A 91 -7.10 -5.13 2.25
CA GLY A 91 -7.50 -5.64 3.56
C GLY A 91 -6.71 -4.97 4.69
N CYS A 92 -5.40 -4.73 4.49
CA CYS A 92 -4.59 -3.98 5.45
C CYS A 92 -5.05 -2.53 5.57
N VAL A 93 -5.26 -1.82 4.44
CA VAL A 93 -5.72 -0.42 4.45
C VAL A 93 -7.05 -0.29 5.19
N ASP A 94 -8.01 -1.18 4.93
CA ASP A 94 -9.31 -1.15 5.59
C ASP A 94 -9.17 -1.38 7.11
N GLN A 95 -8.29 -2.31 7.51
CA GLN A 95 -8.00 -2.58 8.92
C GLN A 95 -7.32 -1.38 9.60
N GLU A 96 -6.32 -0.76 8.98
CA GLU A 96 -5.60 0.38 9.52
C GLU A 96 -6.50 1.62 9.65
N ILE A 97 -7.36 1.89 8.67
CA ILE A 97 -8.35 2.97 8.75
C ILE A 97 -9.32 2.72 9.92
N SER A 98 -9.78 1.48 10.09
CA SER A 98 -10.67 1.10 11.19
C SER A 98 -9.97 1.22 12.55
N ALA A 99 -8.75 0.71 12.66
CA ALA A 99 -7.94 0.74 13.87
C ALA A 99 -7.59 2.18 14.28
N ALA A 100 -7.23 3.04 13.32
CA ALA A 100 -6.97 4.46 13.59
C ALA A 100 -8.16 5.13 14.28
N LYS A 101 -9.38 4.95 13.75
CA LYS A 101 -10.62 5.47 14.35
C LYS A 101 -10.91 4.89 15.73
N ALA A 102 -10.65 3.60 15.93
CA ALA A 102 -10.86 2.94 17.22
C ALA A 102 -9.88 3.47 18.29
N ASN A 103 -8.61 3.64 17.91
CA ASN A 103 -7.55 4.09 18.81
C ASN A 103 -7.75 5.52 19.34
N GLU A 104 -8.36 6.41 18.55
CA GLU A 104 -8.74 7.76 19.00
C GLU A 104 -9.67 7.75 20.23
N ASN A 105 -10.48 6.70 20.35
CA ASN A 105 -11.48 6.54 21.41
C ASN A 105 -11.01 5.59 22.52
N PHE A 106 -9.78 5.08 22.44
CA PHE A 106 -9.29 4.10 23.39
C PHE A 106 -9.17 4.68 24.81
N ARG A 107 -9.72 3.95 25.78
CA ARG A 107 -9.60 4.24 27.21
C ARG A 107 -9.10 2.99 27.91
N PHE A 108 -7.89 3.06 28.46
CA PHE A 108 -7.32 1.97 29.25
C PHE A 108 -8.17 1.77 30.52
N LYS A 109 -8.78 0.60 30.68
CA LYS A 109 -9.51 0.22 31.89
C LYS A 109 -8.55 -0.52 32.81
N ARG A 110 -8.35 0.03 34.01
CA ARG A 110 -7.63 -0.63 35.11
C ARG A 110 -8.65 -1.13 36.12
#